data_AF-S2LCX6-F1
#
_entry.id   AF-S2LCX6-F1
#
_cell.length_a   1.000
_cell.length_b   1.000
_cell.length_c   1.000
_cell.angle_alpha   90.00
_cell.angle_beta   90.00
_cell.angle_gamma   90.00
#
_symmetry.space_group_name_H-M   'P 1'
#
loop_
_entity.id
_entity.type
_entity.pdbx_description
1 polymer ?
#
loop_
_entity_poly.entity_id
_entity_poly.type
_entity_poly.pdbx_seq_one_letter_code
_entity_poly.pdbx_strand_id
1 'polypeptide(L)'
;MSNMSKKRSIGRMIARAKAIANKPDAKSEMELLKTPPKNRTEAKKQLALKLKLVRSGALDSKSLRTLSKQSEQALLIANALRFDEGLVDSVSTDKTSDSNKRWRGRTAD
;
A
#
# COMPACT_ATOMS: atom_id res chain seq x y z
N MET A 1 28.90 42.17 -18.49
CA MET A 1 28.51 40.80 -18.92
C MET A 1 27.32 40.19 -18.15
N SER A 2 26.50 40.98 -17.42
CA SER A 2 25.48 40.47 -16.49
C SER A 2 24.06 40.28 -17.06
N ASN A 3 23.71 40.96 -18.16
CA ASN A 3 22.33 40.96 -18.68
C ASN A 3 21.93 39.64 -19.38
N MET A 4 22.88 38.94 -20.01
CA MET A 4 22.61 37.65 -20.67
C MET A 4 22.28 36.54 -19.67
N SER A 5 22.88 36.57 -18.48
CA SER A 5 22.62 35.59 -17.41
C SER A 5 21.22 35.77 -16.80
N LYS A 6 20.81 37.03 -16.54
CA LYS A 6 19.46 37.36 -16.04
C LYS A 6 18.36 36.96 -17.03
N LYS A 7 18.52 37.27 -18.33
CA LYS A 7 17.55 36.86 -19.37
C LYS A 7 17.41 35.33 -19.47
N ARG A 8 18.52 34.59 -19.34
CA ARG A 8 18.51 33.11 -19.31
C ARG A 8 17.81 32.55 -18.07
N SER A 9 17.99 33.19 -16.90
CA SER A 9 17.30 32.79 -15.67
C SER A 9 15.79 32.99 -15.77
N ILE A 10 15.36 34.13 -16.29
CA ILE A 10 13.94 34.45 -16.49
C ILE A 10 13.30 33.49 -17.51
N GLY A 11 13.97 33.22 -18.63
CA GLY A 11 13.50 32.23 -19.61
C GLY A 11 13.31 30.83 -19.01
N ARG A 12 14.24 30.39 -18.14
CA ARG A 12 14.09 29.11 -17.40
C ARG A 12 12.93 29.14 -16.42
N MET A 13 12.70 30.27 -15.73
CA MET A 13 11.60 30.42 -14.80
C MET A 13 10.24 30.35 -15.51
N ILE A 14 10.12 31.03 -16.66
CA ILE A 14 8.91 30.98 -17.50
C ILE A 14 8.69 29.56 -18.06
N ALA A 15 9.74 28.89 -18.52
CA ALA A 15 9.64 27.51 -19.00
C ALA A 15 9.18 26.55 -17.89
N ARG A 16 9.68 26.73 -16.65
CA ARG A 16 9.21 25.97 -15.48
C ARG A 16 7.76 26.29 -15.13
N ALA A 17 7.38 27.56 -15.10
CA ALA A 17 6.00 27.97 -14.83
C ALA A 17 5.02 27.40 -15.86
N LYS A 18 5.38 27.45 -17.15
CA LYS A 18 4.60 26.85 -18.24
C LYS A 18 4.52 25.33 -18.13
N ALA A 19 5.61 24.68 -17.73
CA ALA A 19 5.64 23.23 -17.48
C ALA A 19 4.83 22.83 -16.23
N ILE A 20 4.62 23.72 -15.27
CA ILE A 20 3.74 23.50 -14.10
C ILE A 20 2.29 23.71 -14.51
N ALA A 21 1.99 24.78 -15.27
CA ALA A 21 0.65 25.09 -15.75
C ALA A 21 0.07 24.00 -16.67
N ASN A 22 0.92 23.35 -17.47
CA ASN A 22 0.51 22.27 -18.36
C ASN A 22 0.54 20.87 -17.71
N LYS A 23 0.74 20.77 -16.38
CA LYS A 23 0.68 19.46 -15.73
C LYS A 23 -0.77 18.99 -15.77
N PRO A 24 -1.03 17.79 -16.31
CA PRO A 24 -2.37 17.21 -16.20
C PRO A 24 -2.74 17.06 -14.73
N ASP A 25 -3.99 17.38 -14.40
CA ASP A 25 -4.50 17.27 -13.05
C ASP A 25 -4.42 15.81 -12.59
N ALA A 26 -4.13 15.58 -11.31
CA ALA A 26 -4.01 14.22 -10.75
C ALA A 26 -5.26 13.37 -11.03
N LYS A 27 -6.45 13.98 -11.10
CA LYS A 27 -7.71 13.31 -11.47
C LYS A 27 -7.69 12.76 -12.91
N SER A 28 -7.18 13.53 -13.86
CA SER A 28 -7.05 13.09 -15.26
C SER A 28 -6.00 11.97 -15.41
N GLU A 29 -4.89 12.05 -14.66
CA GLU A 29 -3.88 10.99 -14.63
C GLU A 29 -4.45 9.68 -14.03
N MET A 30 -5.36 9.79 -13.05
CA MET A 30 -6.05 8.65 -12.45
C MET A 30 -7.04 7.96 -13.40
N GLU A 31 -7.73 8.72 -14.26
CA GLU A 31 -8.64 8.16 -15.27
C GLU A 31 -7.90 7.34 -16.33
N LEU A 32 -6.71 7.79 -16.73
CA LEU A 32 -5.83 7.08 -17.67
C LEU A 32 -5.32 5.74 -17.14
N LEU A 33 -5.34 5.52 -15.82
CA LEU A 33 -4.97 4.24 -15.19
C LEU A 33 -6.12 3.23 -15.16
N LYS A 34 -7.37 3.66 -15.38
CA LYS A 34 -8.53 2.75 -15.39
C LYS A 34 -8.62 1.94 -16.69
N THR A 35 -8.07 2.45 -17.78
CA THR A 35 -8.08 1.76 -19.07
C THR A 35 -6.93 0.75 -19.14
N PRO A 36 -7.17 -0.50 -19.58
CA PRO A 36 -6.10 -1.48 -19.73
C PRO A 36 -5.19 -1.09 -20.91
N PRO A 37 -3.85 -1.23 -20.78
CA PRO A 37 -2.92 -0.90 -21.86
C PRO A 37 -3.01 -1.94 -22.98
N LYS A 38 -3.01 -1.50 -24.23
CA LYS A 38 -3.04 -2.39 -25.40
C LYS A 38 -1.63 -2.83 -25.81
N ASN A 39 -0.64 -1.98 -25.59
CA ASN A 39 0.74 -2.18 -26.03
C ASN A 39 1.77 -2.08 -24.90
N ARG A 40 2.95 -2.69 -25.07
CA ARG A 40 4.05 -2.61 -24.09
C ARG A 40 4.48 -1.17 -23.80
N THR A 41 4.44 -0.31 -24.81
CA THR A 41 4.78 1.12 -24.68
C THR A 41 3.78 1.85 -23.80
N GLU A 42 2.49 1.56 -23.94
CA GLU A 42 1.41 2.11 -23.10
C GLU A 42 1.51 1.59 -21.67
N ALA A 43 1.79 0.30 -21.49
CA ALA A 43 2.00 -0.30 -20.17
C ALA A 43 3.15 0.37 -19.41
N LYS A 44 4.27 0.66 -20.09
CA LYS A 44 5.39 1.40 -19.49
C LYS A 44 4.99 2.82 -19.10
N LYS A 45 4.23 3.52 -19.95
CA LYS A 45 3.74 4.88 -19.67
C LYS A 45 2.79 4.89 -18.46
N GLN A 46 1.85 3.96 -18.41
CA GLN A 46 0.93 3.80 -17.27
C GLN A 46 1.67 3.45 -15.98
N LEU A 47 2.67 2.57 -16.02
CA LEU A 47 3.50 2.26 -14.86
C LEU A 47 4.24 3.50 -14.34
N ALA A 48 4.84 4.28 -15.24
CA ALA A 48 5.54 5.52 -14.87
C ALA A 48 4.57 6.53 -14.23
N LEU A 49 3.36 6.68 -14.77
CA LEU A 49 2.30 7.51 -14.19
C LEU A 49 1.89 7.00 -12.80
N LYS A 50 1.69 5.70 -12.64
CA LYS A 50 1.35 5.07 -11.35
C LYS A 50 2.41 5.38 -10.30
N LEU A 51 3.70 5.20 -10.62
CA LEU A 51 4.81 5.51 -9.71
C LEU A 51 4.89 7.01 -9.37
N LYS A 52 4.61 7.88 -10.34
CA LYS A 52 4.57 9.34 -10.12
C LYS A 52 3.45 9.73 -9.14
N LEU A 53 2.25 9.16 -9.31
CA LEU A 53 1.11 9.42 -8.43
C LEU A 53 1.31 8.85 -7.02
N VAL A 54 1.97 7.69 -6.90
CA VAL A 54 2.39 7.14 -5.60
C VAL A 54 3.38 8.07 -4.91
N ARG A 55 4.39 8.54 -5.65
CA ARG A 55 5.38 9.49 -5.12
C ARG A 55 4.75 10.81 -4.67
N SER A 56 3.72 11.28 -5.37
CA SER A 56 3.01 12.52 -5.00
C SER A 56 1.95 12.31 -3.91
N GLY A 57 1.71 11.07 -3.45
CA GLY A 57 0.68 10.74 -2.47
C GLY A 57 -0.76 10.80 -3.01
N ALA A 58 -0.93 10.96 -4.33
CA ALA A 58 -2.24 11.02 -4.99
C ALA A 58 -2.83 9.63 -5.24
N LEU A 59 -1.97 8.61 -5.36
CA LEU A 59 -2.37 7.21 -5.44
C LEU A 59 -1.83 6.49 -4.21
N ASP A 60 -2.72 6.03 -3.34
CA ASP A 60 -2.34 5.20 -2.21
C ASP A 60 -2.08 3.76 -2.71
N SER A 61 -0.84 3.49 -3.13
CA SER A 61 -0.43 2.10 -3.35
C SER A 61 -0.25 1.47 -1.98
N LYS A 62 -1.32 0.91 -1.42
CA LYS A 62 -1.17 -0.02 -0.31
C LYS A 62 -0.24 -1.13 -0.78
N SER A 63 0.99 -1.10 -0.30
CA SER A 63 1.96 -2.17 -0.52
C SER A 63 1.34 -3.51 -0.10
N LEU A 64 1.77 -4.62 -0.68
CA LEU A 64 1.31 -5.95 -0.26
C LEU A 64 1.45 -6.16 1.26
N ARG A 65 2.47 -5.53 1.88
CA ARG A 65 2.66 -5.53 3.34
C ARG A 65 1.56 -4.78 4.10
N THR A 66 1.10 -3.64 3.59
CA THR A 66 0.03 -2.88 4.25
C THR A 66 -1.33 -3.55 4.05
N LEU A 67 -1.56 -4.22 2.93
CA LEU A 67 -2.74 -5.08 2.73
C LEU A 67 -2.73 -6.30 3.67
N SER A 68 -1.58 -6.96 3.85
CA SER A 68 -1.41 -8.07 4.82
C SER A 68 -1.76 -7.64 6.24
N LYS A 69 -1.23 -6.49 6.68
CA LYS A 69 -1.56 -5.94 8.01
C LYS A 69 -3.04 -5.61 8.16
N GLN A 70 -3.68 -5.10 7.12
CA GLN A 70 -5.12 -4.84 7.14
C GLN A 70 -5.94 -6.12 7.18
N SER A 71 -5.54 -7.18 6.45
CA SER A 71 -6.22 -8.48 6.53
C SER A 71 -6.04 -9.13 7.90
N GLU A 72 -4.85 -9.04 8.50
CA GLU A 72 -4.59 -9.54 9.85
C GLU A 72 -5.46 -8.82 10.89
N GLN A 73 -5.55 -7.49 10.81
CA GLN A 73 -6.43 -6.70 11.67
C GLN A 73 -7.90 -7.04 11.47
N ALA A 74 -8.35 -7.22 10.23
CA ALA A 74 -9.73 -7.61 9.94
C ALA A 74 -10.07 -8.99 10.50
N LEU A 75 -9.15 -9.96 10.42
CA LEU A 75 -9.31 -11.27 11.02
C LEU A 75 -9.38 -11.20 12.55
N LEU A 76 -8.53 -10.39 13.19
CA LEU A 76 -8.57 -10.20 14.64
C LEU A 76 -9.91 -9.61 15.10
N ILE A 77 -10.44 -8.61 14.39
CA ILE A 77 -11.73 -8.00 14.69
C ILE A 77 -12.86 -9.01 14.50
N ALA A 78 -12.87 -9.75 13.37
CA ALA A 78 -13.88 -10.77 13.11
C ALA A 78 -13.87 -11.89 14.17
N ASN A 79 -12.68 -12.32 14.61
CA ASN A 79 -12.54 -13.29 15.69
C ASN A 79 -13.05 -12.73 17.01
N ALA A 80 -12.71 -11.49 17.36
CA ALA A 80 -13.19 -10.85 18.59
C ALA A 80 -14.73 -10.76 18.62
N LEU A 81 -15.36 -10.39 17.50
CA LEU A 81 -16.82 -10.38 17.38
C LEU A 81 -17.43 -11.78 17.55
N ARG A 82 -16.82 -12.82 16.96
CA ARG A 82 -17.27 -14.20 17.16
C ARG A 82 -17.17 -14.68 18.60
N PHE A 83 -16.14 -14.23 19.34
CA PHE A 83 -16.01 -14.52 20.77
C PHE A 83 -17.12 -13.83 21.57
N ASP A 84 -17.42 -12.56 21.26
CA ASP A 84 -18.48 -11.80 21.94
C ASP A 84 -19.88 -12.37 21.66
N GLU A 85 -20.12 -12.82 20.42
CA GLU A 85 -21.37 -13.49 20.02
C GLU A 85 -21.50 -14.94 20.55
N GLY A 86 -20.49 -15.46 21.26
CA GLY A 86 -20.51 -16.83 21.81
C GLY A 86 -20.46 -17.93 20.74
N LEU A 87 -20.03 -17.60 19.52
CA LEU A 87 -19.95 -18.50 18.36
C LEU A 87 -18.68 -19.37 18.34
N VAL A 88 -17.78 -19.16 19.29
CA VAL A 88 -16.56 -19.97 19.43
C VAL A 88 -16.83 -21.11 20.40
N ASP A 89 -16.69 -22.35 19.94
CA ASP A 89 -16.76 -23.53 20.79
C ASP A 89 -15.78 -23.40 21.95
N SER A 90 -16.30 -23.42 23.18
CA SER A 90 -15.47 -23.47 24.37
C SER A 90 -14.72 -24.80 24.39
N VAL A 91 -13.42 -24.76 24.13
CA VAL A 91 -12.58 -25.93 24.30
C VAL A 91 -12.47 -26.20 25.80
N SER A 92 -13.31 -27.11 26.30
CA SER A 92 -13.23 -27.60 27.68
C SER A 92 -11.84 -28.17 27.93
N THR A 93 -11.04 -27.46 28.72
CA THR A 93 -9.68 -27.85 29.08
C THR A 93 -9.65 -29.13 29.92
N ASP A 94 -10.77 -29.51 30.53
CA ASP A 94 -10.96 -30.76 31.27
C ASP A 94 -10.82 -32.00 30.38
N LYS A 95 -11.08 -31.89 29.07
CA LYS A 95 -10.89 -32.97 28.10
C LYS A 95 -9.46 -33.07 27.57
N THR A 96 -8.58 -32.14 27.94
CA THR A 96 -7.17 -32.19 27.57
C THR A 96 -6.50 -33.24 28.45
N SER A 97 -6.39 -34.47 27.93
CA SER A 97 -5.86 -35.62 28.68
C SER A 97 -4.57 -35.26 29.42
N ASP A 98 -4.39 -35.77 30.64
CA ASP A 98 -3.20 -35.50 31.46
C ASP A 98 -1.88 -35.92 30.77
N SER A 99 -1.93 -36.70 29.69
CA SER A 99 -0.78 -36.99 28.84
C SER A 99 -0.18 -35.74 28.18
N ASN A 100 -1.01 -34.72 27.89
CA ASN A 100 -0.56 -33.42 27.37
C ASN A 100 -0.01 -32.48 28.46
N LYS A 101 -0.29 -32.75 29.74
CA LYS A 101 0.16 -31.94 30.88
C LYS A 101 1.51 -32.39 31.46
N ARG A 102 2.09 -33.48 30.96
CA ARG A 102 3.40 -33.97 31.42
C ARG A 102 4.55 -33.16 30.79
N TRP A 103 5.45 -32.67 31.64
CA TRP A 103 6.73 -32.11 31.23
C TRP A 103 7.50 -33.14 30.39
N ARG A 104 7.89 -32.76 29.17
CA ARG A 104 8.63 -33.63 28.23
C ARG A 104 10.10 -33.76 28.63
N GLY A 105 10.37 -34.34 29.79
CA GLY A 105 11.73 -34.54 30.28
C GLY A 105 11.80 -35.76 31.20
N ARG A 106 12.65 -36.72 30.83
CA ARG A 106 12.96 -37.94 31.57
C ARG A 106 13.88 -37.55 32.72
N THR A 107 13.40 -37.57 33.97
CA THR A 107 14.30 -37.50 35.13
C THR A 107 15.09 -38.81 35.13
N ALA A 108 16.42 -38.73 35.07
CA ALA A 108 17.30 -39.89 35.13
C ALA A 108 17.23 -40.55 36.51
N ASP A 109 17.36 -41.88 36.55
CA ASP A 109 17.40 -42.70 37.79
C ASP A 109 18.63 -42.39 38.66
#